data_AF-A0A1Q7W9Y8-F1
#
_entry.id   AF-A0A1Q7W9Y8-F1
#
_cell.length_a   1.000
_cell.length_b   1.000
_cell.length_c   1.000
_cell.angle_alpha   90.00
_cell.angle_beta   90.00
_cell.angle_gamma   90.00
#
_symmetry.space_group_name_H-M   'P 1'
#
loop_
_entity.id
_entity.type
_entity.pdbx_description
1 polymer ?
#
loop_
_entity_poly.entity_id
_entity_poly.type
_entity_poly.pdbx_seq_one_letter_code
_entity_poly.pdbx_strand_id
1 'polypeptide(L)'
;MRTLTTARGWLGTALAGVVAVAGAALGAHEASAHSDPHATTAQREADRILTTFVPPPGSTKATSRPDAVPPDLLGPPIMSGARTQATAVAWYYAPVTPDQVLGWVSAHPPTGSRAEGSGSGSAGPGFLSFQYPTPNSSLVVTPETGAEGRTVIRLDASVIWTPSRAPDSLVSGGATAVSVVTTNRLNPQAPVPAAVPLTSTDPEVIGRVTALVNALQPPIPGIRMCPDDDGTRVRITLAGVADVTANPMGCGEVVITTAGGGAPQTMAGGSDLVSQVYALFGITRSRP
;
A
#
# COMPACT_ATOMS: atom_id res chain seq x y z
N MET A 1 51.61 17.23 -72.06
CA MET A 1 50.14 17.30 -71.93
C MET A 1 49.61 15.95 -71.49
N ARG A 2 49.48 15.75 -70.17
CA ARG A 2 48.75 14.66 -69.54
C ARG A 2 48.08 15.24 -68.30
N THR A 3 46.78 15.03 -68.23
CA THR A 3 45.80 15.62 -67.32
C THR A 3 45.96 15.03 -65.92
N LEU A 4 46.09 15.90 -64.90
CA LEU A 4 46.07 15.53 -63.48
C LEU A 4 44.66 15.71 -62.93
N THR A 5 44.07 14.60 -62.49
CA THR A 5 42.71 14.51 -61.94
C THR A 5 42.72 14.83 -60.44
N THR A 6 41.77 15.67 -60.04
CA THR A 6 41.52 16.22 -58.71
C THR A 6 41.09 15.16 -57.69
N ALA A 7 41.75 15.13 -56.53
CA ALA A 7 41.33 14.37 -55.35
C ALA A 7 40.37 15.20 -54.49
N ARG A 8 39.15 14.69 -54.29
CA ARG A 8 38.12 15.23 -53.38
C ARG A 8 38.44 14.84 -51.94
N GLY A 9 38.65 15.83 -51.08
CA GLY A 9 38.72 15.66 -49.63
C GLY A 9 37.34 15.39 -49.04
N TRP A 10 37.26 14.38 -48.18
CA TRP A 10 36.13 14.12 -47.29
C TRP A 10 36.45 14.73 -45.92
N LEU A 11 35.60 15.65 -45.46
CA LEU A 11 35.66 16.24 -44.13
C LEU A 11 34.27 16.13 -43.49
N GLY A 12 34.22 15.39 -42.38
CA GLY A 12 33.48 15.74 -41.17
C GLY A 12 31.96 15.69 -41.24
N THR A 13 31.36 14.77 -40.48
CA THR A 13 30.57 15.13 -39.28
C THR A 13 30.10 13.85 -38.57
N ALA A 14 30.63 13.60 -37.38
CA ALA A 14 30.10 12.62 -36.43
C ALA A 14 29.78 13.37 -35.14
N LEU A 15 28.49 13.60 -34.88
CA LEU A 15 27.92 14.00 -33.60
C LEU A 15 26.39 13.98 -33.75
N ALA A 16 25.78 12.83 -33.44
CA ALA A 16 24.36 12.75 -33.12
C ALA A 16 24.27 12.21 -31.69
N GLY A 17 23.84 13.08 -30.79
CA GLY A 17 23.83 12.87 -29.35
C GLY A 17 22.86 11.77 -28.91
N VAL A 18 23.30 11.01 -27.92
CA VAL A 18 22.45 10.15 -27.10
C VAL A 18 21.70 11.04 -26.12
N VAL A 19 20.41 11.29 -26.37
CA VAL A 19 19.48 11.84 -25.37
C VAL A 19 18.26 10.93 -25.34
N ALA A 20 18.31 9.86 -24.53
CA ALA A 20 17.14 9.05 -24.20
C ALA A 20 17.41 8.11 -23.02
N VAL A 21 17.73 8.63 -21.82
CA VAL A 21 17.67 7.79 -20.60
C VAL A 21 17.16 8.61 -19.41
N ALA A 22 15.88 8.99 -19.43
CA ALA A 22 15.20 9.51 -18.24
C ALA A 22 13.72 9.10 -18.11
N GLY A 23 13.14 8.42 -19.12
CA GLY A 23 11.75 7.96 -19.09
C GLY A 23 11.53 6.53 -18.59
N ALA A 24 12.57 5.71 -18.51
CA ALA A 24 12.43 4.27 -18.24
C ALA A 24 12.16 3.92 -16.77
N ALA A 25 12.63 4.74 -15.81
CA ALA A 25 12.50 4.43 -14.40
C ALA A 25 11.07 4.65 -13.85
N LEU A 26 10.33 5.63 -14.37
CA LEU A 26 8.95 5.88 -13.94
C LEU A 26 7.96 4.88 -14.57
N GLY A 27 8.16 4.50 -15.83
CA GLY A 27 7.33 3.50 -16.51
C GLY A 27 7.53 2.06 -16.01
N ALA A 28 8.74 1.72 -15.53
CA ALA A 28 9.00 0.40 -14.95
C ALA A 28 8.23 0.18 -13.64
N HIS A 29 8.07 1.21 -12.80
CA HIS A 29 7.34 1.09 -11.54
C HIS A 29 5.82 0.90 -11.72
N GLU A 30 5.21 1.54 -12.72
CA GLU A 30 3.78 1.33 -13.02
C GLU A 30 3.51 -0.02 -13.70
N ALA A 31 4.39 -0.46 -14.61
CA ALA A 31 4.28 -1.77 -15.26
C ALA A 31 4.48 -2.95 -14.28
N SER A 32 5.34 -2.79 -13.26
CA SER A 32 5.53 -3.78 -12.20
C SER A 32 4.33 -3.86 -11.25
N ALA A 33 3.63 -2.75 -10.99
CA ALA A 33 2.44 -2.78 -10.14
C ALA A 33 1.25 -3.52 -10.79
N HIS A 34 1.13 -3.45 -12.13
CA HIS A 34 0.09 -4.15 -12.88
C HIS A 34 0.31 -5.67 -13.02
N SER A 35 1.55 -6.14 -12.83
CA SER A 35 1.93 -7.55 -12.93
C SER A 35 2.07 -8.25 -11.57
N ASP A 36 1.83 -7.53 -10.47
CA ASP A 36 1.86 -8.09 -9.13
C ASP A 36 0.63 -9.00 -8.88
N PRO A 37 0.81 -10.26 -8.44
CA PRO A 37 -0.31 -11.16 -8.13
C PRO A 37 -1.24 -10.62 -7.04
N HIS A 38 -0.74 -9.76 -6.13
CA HIS A 38 -1.56 -9.10 -5.12
C HIS A 38 -2.48 -8.05 -5.75
N ALA A 39 -2.03 -7.32 -6.77
CA ALA A 39 -2.86 -6.36 -7.49
C ALA A 39 -4.04 -7.05 -8.19
N THR A 40 -3.79 -8.18 -8.86
CA THR A 40 -4.86 -8.95 -9.52
C THR A 40 -5.85 -9.51 -8.49
N THR A 41 -5.36 -9.98 -7.34
CA THR A 41 -6.22 -10.48 -6.26
C THR A 41 -7.09 -9.37 -5.67
N ALA A 42 -6.50 -8.19 -5.45
CA ALA A 42 -7.23 -7.02 -4.97
C ALA A 42 -8.29 -6.54 -5.97
N GLN A 43 -8.00 -6.57 -7.28
CA GLN A 43 -8.99 -6.21 -8.30
C GLN A 43 -10.18 -7.17 -8.31
N ARG A 44 -9.94 -8.49 -8.26
CA ARG A 44 -11.03 -9.47 -8.18
C ARG A 44 -11.90 -9.27 -6.94
N GLU A 45 -11.28 -8.91 -5.81
CA GLU A 45 -12.02 -8.60 -4.59
C GLU A 45 -12.84 -7.31 -4.72
N ALA A 46 -12.29 -6.25 -5.32
CA ALA A 46 -13.03 -5.02 -5.59
C ALA A 46 -14.25 -5.28 -6.49
N ASP A 47 -14.09 -6.08 -7.55
CA ASP A 47 -15.19 -6.50 -8.43
C ASP A 47 -16.24 -7.33 -7.66
N ARG A 48 -15.80 -8.27 -6.81
CA ARG A 48 -16.69 -9.09 -5.97
C ARG A 48 -17.50 -8.21 -5.02
N ILE A 49 -16.89 -7.22 -4.39
CA ILE A 49 -17.56 -6.29 -3.46
C ILE A 49 -18.76 -5.60 -4.12
N LEU A 50 -18.66 -5.17 -5.38
CA LEU A 50 -19.77 -4.55 -6.10
C LEU A 50 -20.99 -5.46 -6.26
N THR A 51 -20.80 -6.78 -6.25
CA THR A 51 -21.90 -7.76 -6.36
C THR A 51 -22.70 -7.93 -5.07
N THR A 52 -22.18 -7.44 -3.95
CA THR A 52 -22.84 -7.58 -2.63
C THR A 52 -23.88 -6.49 -2.37
N PHE A 53 -23.92 -5.45 -3.20
CA PHE A 53 -24.84 -4.33 -3.10
C PHE A 53 -26.22 -4.70 -3.64
N VAL A 54 -27.26 -4.43 -2.86
CA VAL A 54 -28.66 -4.60 -3.26
C VAL A 54 -29.30 -3.22 -3.45
N PRO A 55 -29.56 -2.79 -4.70
CA PRO A 55 -30.11 -1.46 -4.94
C PRO A 55 -31.58 -1.38 -4.47
N PRO A 56 -32.11 -0.16 -4.25
CA PRO A 56 -33.54 0.02 -3.96
C PRO A 56 -34.45 -0.62 -5.02
N PRO A 57 -35.66 -1.08 -4.66
CA PRO A 57 -36.60 -1.65 -5.61
C PRO A 57 -36.87 -0.72 -6.80
N GLY A 58 -36.96 -1.30 -8.00
CA GLY A 58 -37.16 -0.55 -9.25
C GLY A 58 -35.87 0.09 -9.81
N SER A 59 -34.73 -0.08 -9.15
CA SER A 59 -33.46 0.38 -9.69
C SER A 59 -32.96 -0.48 -10.86
N THR A 60 -32.22 0.13 -11.77
CA THR A 60 -31.59 -0.55 -12.91
C THR A 60 -30.08 -0.33 -12.89
N LYS A 61 -29.31 -1.40 -13.14
CA LYS A 61 -27.86 -1.30 -13.27
C LYS A 61 -27.53 -0.69 -14.63
N ALA A 62 -26.68 0.34 -14.65
CA ALA A 62 -26.15 0.88 -15.89
C ALA A 62 -25.03 -0.03 -16.42
N THR A 63 -24.93 -0.16 -17.74
CA THR A 63 -23.89 -0.95 -18.42
C THR A 63 -22.53 -0.26 -18.44
N SER A 64 -22.52 1.07 -18.27
CA SER A 64 -21.33 1.92 -18.21
C SER A 64 -21.60 3.14 -17.32
N ARG A 65 -20.58 3.97 -17.14
CA ARG A 65 -20.77 5.31 -16.58
C ARG A 65 -21.81 6.07 -17.44
N PRO A 66 -22.81 6.75 -16.83
CA PRO A 66 -23.71 7.63 -17.56
C PRO A 66 -22.96 8.78 -18.24
N ASP A 67 -23.48 9.33 -19.34
CA ASP A 67 -22.86 10.49 -20.00
C ASP A 67 -23.10 11.80 -19.23
N ALA A 68 -24.29 11.94 -18.64
CA ALA A 68 -24.69 13.10 -17.83
C ALA A 68 -24.63 12.76 -16.33
N VAL A 69 -23.41 12.59 -15.81
CA VAL A 69 -23.19 12.39 -14.37
C VAL A 69 -23.03 13.75 -13.69
N PRO A 70 -23.71 14.01 -12.56
CA PRO A 70 -23.49 15.20 -11.75
C PRO A 70 -22.00 15.40 -11.42
N PRO A 71 -21.48 16.64 -11.39
CA PRO A 71 -20.06 16.89 -11.13
C PRO A 71 -19.54 16.21 -9.85
N ASP A 72 -20.38 16.13 -8.83
CA ASP A 72 -20.02 15.54 -7.54
C ASP A 72 -19.89 14.01 -7.56
N LEU A 73 -20.35 13.37 -8.65
CA LEU A 73 -20.16 11.95 -8.91
C LEU A 73 -19.01 11.67 -9.88
N LEU A 74 -18.20 12.66 -10.27
CA LEU A 74 -17.03 12.42 -11.14
C LEU A 74 -15.92 11.61 -10.45
N GLY A 75 -15.82 11.70 -9.12
CA GLY A 75 -14.92 10.89 -8.27
C GLY A 75 -15.65 10.29 -7.07
N PRO A 76 -14.99 9.40 -6.31
CA PRO A 76 -15.51 8.99 -5.01
C PRO A 76 -15.44 10.19 -4.03
N PRO A 77 -16.36 10.30 -3.07
CA PRO A 77 -16.36 11.39 -2.09
C PRO A 77 -15.21 11.26 -1.07
N ILE A 78 -14.62 10.07 -0.95
CA ILE A 78 -13.43 9.79 -0.15
C ILE A 78 -12.44 9.04 -1.03
N MET A 79 -11.18 9.49 -1.02
CA MET A 79 -10.07 8.78 -1.66
C MET A 79 -9.08 8.29 -0.61
N SER A 80 -8.54 7.09 -0.85
CA SER A 80 -7.37 6.63 -0.11
C SER A 80 -6.14 7.41 -0.58
N GLY A 81 -5.22 7.71 0.34
CA GLY A 81 -3.89 8.21 0.00
C GLY A 81 -2.93 7.11 -0.47
N ALA A 82 -3.36 5.84 -0.50
CA ALA A 82 -2.56 4.70 -0.93
C ALA A 82 -2.36 4.71 -2.46
N ARG A 83 -1.13 4.44 -2.91
CA ARG A 83 -0.79 4.31 -4.33
C ARG A 83 -1.02 2.89 -4.86
N THR A 84 -1.22 1.92 -3.97
CA THR A 84 -1.50 0.51 -4.32
C THR A 84 -2.94 0.18 -3.97
N GLN A 85 -3.86 0.69 -4.79
CA GLN A 85 -5.30 0.51 -4.61
C GLN A 85 -5.89 -0.05 -5.89
N ALA A 86 -6.58 -1.18 -5.77
CA ALA A 86 -7.47 -1.66 -6.80
C ALA A 86 -8.84 -1.00 -6.59
N THR A 87 -9.45 -0.52 -7.66
CA THR A 87 -10.77 0.13 -7.61
C THR A 87 -11.70 -0.49 -8.64
N ALA A 88 -12.97 -0.60 -8.27
CA ALA A 88 -14.02 -1.02 -9.16
C ALA A 88 -15.23 -0.08 -8.97
N VAL A 89 -15.87 0.30 -10.06
CA VAL A 89 -16.99 1.24 -10.05
C VAL A 89 -18.21 0.62 -10.71
N ALA A 90 -19.37 0.78 -10.08
CA ALA A 90 -20.66 0.45 -10.69
C ALA A 90 -21.65 1.59 -10.55
N TRP A 91 -22.63 1.59 -11.45
CA TRP A 91 -23.62 2.65 -11.59
C TRP A 91 -25.02 2.06 -11.60
N TYR A 92 -25.95 2.70 -10.89
CA TYR A 92 -27.37 2.36 -10.91
C TYR A 92 -28.22 3.62 -11.09
N TYR A 93 -29.40 3.45 -11.68
CA TYR A 93 -30.46 4.45 -11.64
C TYR A 93 -31.54 3.98 -10.67
N ALA A 94 -32.04 4.86 -9.83
CA ALA A 94 -33.11 4.56 -8.88
C ALA A 94 -34.29 5.52 -9.05
N PRO A 95 -35.55 5.04 -8.92
CA PRO A 95 -36.76 5.86 -9.03
C PRO A 95 -37.12 6.56 -7.70
N VAL A 96 -36.18 6.67 -6.78
CA VAL A 96 -36.35 7.28 -5.45
C VAL A 96 -35.31 8.38 -5.27
N THR A 97 -35.51 9.28 -4.30
CA THR A 97 -34.58 10.39 -4.00
C THR A 97 -33.24 9.90 -3.42
N PRO A 98 -32.16 10.70 -3.46
CA PRO A 98 -30.88 10.31 -2.85
C PRO A 98 -30.99 9.94 -1.37
N ASP A 99 -31.75 10.71 -0.58
CA ASP A 99 -31.99 10.40 0.84
C ASP A 99 -32.71 9.06 1.05
N GLN A 100 -33.66 8.74 0.18
CA GLN A 100 -34.32 7.43 0.20
C GLN A 100 -33.37 6.29 -0.19
N VAL A 101 -32.41 6.53 -1.10
CA VAL A 101 -31.34 5.56 -1.38
C VAL A 101 -30.50 5.34 -0.13
N LEU A 102 -30.03 6.41 0.52
CA LEU A 102 -29.21 6.28 1.74
C LEU A 102 -29.97 5.55 2.86
N GLY A 103 -31.25 5.87 3.06
CA GLY A 103 -32.12 5.17 4.01
C GLY A 103 -32.28 3.69 3.68
N TRP A 104 -32.50 3.34 2.41
CA TRP A 104 -32.57 1.95 1.96
C TRP A 104 -31.27 1.19 2.21
N VAL A 105 -30.14 1.78 1.84
CA VAL A 105 -28.80 1.15 1.95
C VAL A 105 -28.38 0.99 3.41
N SER A 106 -28.75 1.95 4.27
CA SER A 106 -28.56 1.81 5.72
C SER A 106 -29.36 0.64 6.30
N ALA A 107 -30.59 0.43 5.84
CA ALA A 107 -31.43 -0.69 6.26
C ALA A 107 -31.05 -2.03 5.61
N HIS A 108 -30.39 -1.99 4.45
CA HIS A 108 -29.96 -3.17 3.68
C HIS A 108 -28.46 -3.06 3.38
N PRO A 109 -27.59 -3.17 4.40
CA PRO A 109 -26.16 -3.04 4.20
C PRO A 109 -25.65 -4.12 3.23
N PRO A 110 -24.62 -3.82 2.42
CA PRO A 110 -24.00 -4.80 1.54
C PRO A 110 -23.61 -6.09 2.28
N THR A 111 -23.89 -7.24 1.67
CA THR A 111 -23.75 -8.53 2.36
C THR A 111 -22.30 -8.78 2.78
N GLY A 112 -22.11 -9.13 4.06
CA GLY A 112 -20.80 -9.42 4.63
C GLY A 112 -19.96 -8.17 4.96
N SER A 113 -20.56 -6.98 4.93
CA SER A 113 -19.92 -5.74 5.33
C SER A 113 -20.41 -5.27 6.71
N ARG A 114 -19.69 -4.29 7.29
CA ARG A 114 -20.13 -3.50 8.44
C ARG A 114 -20.14 -2.03 8.06
N ALA A 115 -21.10 -1.27 8.59
CA ALA A 115 -21.10 0.18 8.44
C ALA A 115 -19.81 0.76 9.08
N GLU A 116 -19.14 1.63 8.34
CA GLU A 116 -17.89 2.28 8.77
C GLU A 116 -18.11 3.76 9.01
N GLY A 117 -18.91 4.41 8.17
CA GLY A 117 -19.17 5.83 8.31
C GLY A 117 -20.23 6.35 7.35
N SER A 118 -20.55 7.62 7.55
CA SER A 118 -21.42 8.41 6.68
C SER A 118 -20.87 9.82 6.64
N GLY A 119 -21.10 10.52 5.55
CA GLY A 119 -20.76 11.94 5.47
C GLY A 119 -21.57 12.63 4.41
N SER A 120 -21.50 13.95 4.44
CA SER A 120 -21.94 14.85 3.38
C SER A 120 -20.83 15.87 3.22
N GLY A 121 -20.36 16.08 1.99
CA GLY A 121 -19.47 17.22 1.74
C GLY A 121 -20.22 18.52 2.09
N SER A 122 -19.51 19.58 2.47
CA SER A 122 -20.13 20.91 2.68
C SER A 122 -20.88 21.46 1.45
N ALA A 123 -20.67 20.84 0.28
CA ALA A 123 -21.43 21.06 -0.95
C ALA A 123 -21.59 19.77 -1.79
N GLY A 124 -21.36 18.57 -1.22
CA GLY A 124 -21.33 17.31 -1.97
C GLY A 124 -22.37 16.30 -1.48
N PRO A 125 -22.66 15.24 -2.26
CA PRO A 125 -23.68 14.24 -1.96
C PRO A 125 -23.43 13.60 -0.60
N GLY A 126 -24.52 13.22 0.05
CA GLY A 126 -24.46 12.28 1.16
C GLY A 126 -23.91 10.93 0.67
N PHE A 127 -23.12 10.26 1.50
CA PHE A 127 -22.61 8.92 1.22
C PHE A 127 -22.62 8.02 2.45
N LEU A 128 -22.61 6.72 2.21
CA LEU A 128 -22.37 5.69 3.21
C LEU A 128 -21.11 4.90 2.84
N SER A 129 -20.27 4.60 3.84
CA SER A 129 -19.10 3.73 3.67
C SER A 129 -19.25 2.45 4.49
N PHE A 130 -18.76 1.37 3.91
CA PHE A 130 -18.82 0.02 4.46
C PHE A 130 -17.45 -0.64 4.39
N GLN A 131 -17.09 -1.35 5.45
CA GLN A 131 -15.85 -2.11 5.53
C GLN A 131 -16.12 -3.61 5.45
N TYR A 132 -15.23 -4.36 4.81
CA TYR A 132 -15.30 -5.82 4.72
C TYR A 132 -14.30 -6.50 5.65
N PRO A 133 -14.52 -7.79 6.00
CA PRO A 133 -13.55 -8.60 6.75
C PRO A 133 -12.21 -8.75 6.04
N THR A 134 -12.20 -8.71 4.70
CA THR A 134 -10.97 -8.65 3.92
C THR A 134 -10.22 -7.36 4.28
N PRO A 135 -8.95 -7.43 4.72
CA PRO A 135 -8.20 -6.24 5.13
C PRO A 135 -8.19 -5.15 4.07
N ASN A 136 -8.29 -3.90 4.51
CA ASN A 136 -8.25 -2.69 3.67
C ASN A 136 -9.25 -2.70 2.49
N SER A 137 -10.39 -3.35 2.66
CA SER A 137 -11.42 -3.49 1.64
C SER A 137 -12.68 -2.72 2.06
N SER A 138 -13.19 -1.90 1.15
CA SER A 138 -14.32 -1.00 1.42
C SER A 138 -15.24 -0.83 0.22
N LEU A 139 -16.46 -0.37 0.50
CA LEU A 139 -17.43 0.08 -0.48
C LEU A 139 -17.98 1.44 -0.03
N VAL A 140 -17.99 2.41 -0.94
CA VAL A 140 -18.66 3.70 -0.76
C VAL A 140 -19.86 3.76 -1.70
N VAL A 141 -21.00 4.20 -1.17
CA VAL A 141 -22.26 4.37 -1.90
C VAL A 141 -22.61 5.84 -1.92
N THR A 142 -22.69 6.42 -3.12
CA THR A 142 -22.93 7.86 -3.32
C THR A 142 -24.09 8.07 -4.29
N PRO A 143 -25.30 8.33 -3.80
CA PRO A 143 -26.43 8.75 -4.62
C PRO A 143 -26.43 10.26 -4.86
N GLU A 144 -26.83 10.68 -6.06
CA GLU A 144 -27.06 12.09 -6.41
C GLU A 144 -28.22 12.22 -7.39
N THR A 145 -28.87 13.38 -7.41
CA THR A 145 -29.92 13.70 -8.38
C THR A 145 -29.33 13.81 -9.77
N GLY A 146 -29.72 12.91 -10.68
CA GLY A 146 -29.32 12.93 -12.08
C GLY A 146 -30.33 13.65 -12.98
N ALA A 147 -30.12 13.51 -14.29
CA ALA A 147 -31.05 14.02 -15.29
C ALA A 147 -32.46 13.40 -15.14
N GLU A 148 -33.49 14.15 -15.56
CA GLU A 148 -34.89 13.72 -15.54
C GLU A 148 -35.44 13.41 -14.13
N GLY A 149 -34.79 13.89 -13.08
CA GLY A 149 -35.22 13.70 -11.68
C GLY A 149 -35.00 12.29 -11.14
N ARG A 150 -34.27 11.43 -11.87
CA ARG A 150 -33.86 10.09 -11.39
C ARG A 150 -32.59 10.19 -10.55
N THR A 151 -32.49 9.38 -9.50
CA THR A 151 -31.25 9.30 -8.73
C THR A 151 -30.23 8.42 -9.44
N VAL A 152 -29.00 8.90 -9.57
CA VAL A 152 -27.84 8.13 -10.01
C VAL A 152 -27.09 7.69 -8.77
N ILE A 153 -26.80 6.39 -8.67
CA ILE A 153 -26.02 5.81 -7.58
C ILE A 153 -24.67 5.41 -8.14
N ARG A 154 -23.60 6.01 -7.61
CA ARG A 154 -22.22 5.57 -7.82
C ARG A 154 -21.79 4.67 -6.69
N LEU A 155 -21.23 3.51 -7.04
CA LEU A 155 -20.56 2.60 -6.12
C LEU A 155 -19.06 2.64 -6.37
N ASP A 156 -18.27 2.83 -5.32
CA ASP A 156 -16.81 2.77 -5.37
C ASP A 156 -16.34 1.67 -4.42
N ALA A 157 -16.00 0.51 -4.99
CA ALA A 157 -15.33 -0.55 -4.25
C ALA A 157 -13.82 -0.32 -4.33
N SER A 158 -13.14 -0.45 -3.20
CA SER A 158 -11.68 -0.31 -3.17
C SER A 158 -11.01 -1.31 -2.25
N VAL A 159 -9.86 -1.82 -2.71
CA VAL A 159 -9.03 -2.77 -1.97
C VAL A 159 -7.59 -2.29 -2.06
N ILE A 160 -7.03 -1.90 -0.92
CA ILE A 160 -5.61 -1.55 -0.82
C ILE A 160 -4.82 -2.85 -0.66
N TRP A 161 -3.77 -3.00 -1.47
CA TRP A 161 -2.89 -4.16 -1.44
C TRP A 161 -1.46 -3.78 -1.13
N THR A 162 -0.72 -4.74 -0.60
CA THR A 162 0.70 -4.59 -0.29
C THR A 162 1.53 -5.17 -1.42
N PRO A 163 2.51 -4.44 -1.98
CA PRO A 163 3.39 -5.00 -3.00
C PRO A 163 4.10 -6.26 -2.57
N SER A 164 4.29 -7.17 -3.53
CA SER A 164 5.15 -8.32 -3.35
C SER A 164 6.58 -7.86 -3.11
N ARG A 165 7.24 -8.51 -2.15
CA ARG A 165 8.65 -8.27 -1.89
C ARG A 165 9.51 -8.78 -3.05
N ALA A 166 10.44 -7.95 -3.53
CA ALA A 166 11.34 -8.33 -4.62
C ALA A 166 12.32 -9.45 -4.15
N PRO A 167 12.58 -10.51 -4.93
CA PRO A 167 13.43 -11.62 -4.49
C PRO A 167 14.86 -11.22 -4.11
N ASP A 168 15.42 -10.20 -4.77
CA ASP A 168 16.74 -9.62 -4.50
C ASP A 168 16.80 -8.79 -3.21
N SER A 169 15.64 -8.46 -2.63
CA SER A 169 15.54 -7.79 -1.32
C SER A 169 15.58 -8.74 -0.13
N LEU A 170 15.65 -10.05 -0.37
CA LEU A 170 15.69 -11.03 0.70
C LEU A 170 17.07 -11.06 1.36
N VAL A 171 17.07 -11.22 2.67
CA VAL A 171 18.28 -11.44 3.46
C VAL A 171 18.75 -12.87 3.22
N SER A 172 20.00 -13.01 2.74
CA SER A 172 20.61 -14.32 2.51
C SER A 172 20.81 -15.09 3.82
N GLY A 173 20.94 -16.41 3.74
CA GLY A 173 21.47 -17.20 4.85
C GLY A 173 22.94 -16.86 5.16
N GLY A 174 23.49 -17.48 6.20
CA GLY A 174 24.93 -17.43 6.51
C GLY A 174 25.33 -16.55 7.70
N ALA A 175 24.38 -15.93 8.40
CA ALA A 175 24.68 -15.22 9.63
C ALA A 175 25.18 -16.19 10.71
N THR A 176 26.25 -15.82 11.42
CA THR A 176 26.86 -16.66 12.47
C THR A 176 26.40 -16.29 13.87
N ALA A 177 25.81 -15.11 14.02
CA ALA A 177 25.22 -14.61 15.25
C ALA A 177 24.09 -13.64 14.92
N VAL A 178 23.17 -13.50 15.86
CA VAL A 178 22.17 -12.45 15.86
C VAL A 178 22.26 -11.69 17.18
N SER A 179 22.28 -10.36 17.11
CA SER A 179 22.20 -9.49 18.29
C SER A 179 21.01 -8.56 18.23
N VAL A 180 20.43 -8.25 19.39
CA VAL A 180 19.27 -7.38 19.54
C VAL A 180 19.58 -6.32 20.58
N VAL A 181 19.40 -5.05 20.22
CA VAL A 181 19.53 -3.92 21.14
C VAL A 181 18.36 -2.96 20.94
N THR A 182 17.85 -2.43 22.04
CA THR A 182 16.75 -1.48 22.07
C THR A 182 17.27 -0.13 22.52
N THR A 183 16.86 0.92 21.83
CA THR A 183 17.22 2.30 22.11
C THR A 183 15.96 3.14 22.09
N ASN A 184 15.95 4.27 22.78
CA ASN A 184 14.93 5.30 22.60
C ASN A 184 15.63 6.57 22.11
N ARG A 185 15.27 7.04 20.91
CA ARG A 185 15.90 8.22 20.30
C ARG A 185 15.32 9.54 20.81
N LEU A 186 14.07 9.55 21.27
CA LEU A 186 13.41 10.76 21.77
C LEU A 186 13.68 10.99 23.26
N ASN A 187 13.89 9.92 24.02
CA ASN A 187 14.34 9.94 25.40
C ASN A 187 15.41 8.85 25.65
N PRO A 188 16.69 9.13 25.35
CA PRO A 188 17.77 8.16 25.51
C PRO A 188 17.98 7.63 26.93
N GLN A 189 17.42 8.32 27.94
CA GLN A 189 17.49 7.94 29.35
C GLN A 189 16.28 7.09 29.80
N ALA A 190 15.27 6.91 28.94
CA ALA A 190 14.14 6.07 29.24
C ALA A 190 14.59 4.60 29.41
N PRO A 191 14.17 3.91 30.47
CA PRO A 191 14.44 2.48 30.61
C PRO A 191 13.75 1.73 29.46
N VAL A 192 14.53 0.93 28.73
CA VAL A 192 14.05 0.07 27.64
C VAL A 192 14.43 -1.40 27.87
N PRO A 193 13.63 -2.37 27.40
CA PRO A 193 13.79 -3.79 27.77
C PRO A 193 15.13 -4.46 27.42
N ALA A 194 15.87 -3.93 26.44
CA ALA A 194 17.16 -4.49 26.02
C ALA A 194 18.17 -3.37 25.67
N ALA A 195 18.50 -2.51 26.64
CA ALA A 195 19.45 -1.42 26.43
C ALA A 195 20.88 -1.89 26.11
N VAL A 196 21.23 -3.12 26.52
CA VAL A 196 22.51 -3.79 26.20
C VAL A 196 22.25 -4.84 25.11
N PRO A 197 23.17 -5.05 24.15
CA PRO A 197 23.01 -6.07 23.12
C PRO A 197 22.85 -7.47 23.74
N LEU A 198 21.76 -8.14 23.40
CA LEU A 198 21.56 -9.56 23.67
C LEU A 198 21.95 -10.33 22.41
N THR A 199 22.85 -11.29 22.53
CA THR A 199 23.41 -12.02 21.37
C THR A 199 23.12 -13.51 21.49
N SER A 200 22.72 -14.12 20.38
CA SER A 200 22.59 -15.57 20.22
C SER A 200 23.42 -16.05 19.04
N THR A 201 24.11 -17.18 19.22
CA THR A 201 24.80 -17.93 18.17
C THR A 201 24.07 -19.24 17.83
N ASP A 202 22.88 -19.45 18.40
CA ASP A 202 22.08 -20.64 18.15
C ASP A 202 21.56 -20.60 16.70
N PRO A 203 21.88 -21.59 15.85
CA PRO A 203 21.43 -21.63 14.46
C PRO A 203 19.90 -21.64 14.33
N GLU A 204 19.15 -22.17 15.30
CA GLU A 204 17.69 -22.15 15.27
C GLU A 204 17.16 -20.72 15.47
N VAL A 205 17.70 -19.99 16.45
CA VAL A 205 17.33 -18.59 16.68
C VAL A 205 17.68 -17.73 15.47
N ILE A 206 18.89 -17.88 14.91
CA ILE A 206 19.33 -17.16 13.71
C ILE A 206 18.41 -17.44 12.51
N GLY A 207 18.07 -18.71 12.29
CA GLY A 207 17.17 -19.14 11.21
C GLY A 207 15.77 -18.53 11.37
N ARG A 208 15.21 -18.57 12.58
CA ARG A 208 13.90 -17.97 12.88
C ARG A 208 13.91 -16.45 12.69
N VAL A 209 14.92 -15.74 13.18
CA VAL A 209 15.01 -14.28 12.97
C VAL A 209 15.14 -13.93 11.49
N THR A 210 16.00 -14.64 10.74
CA THR A 210 16.13 -14.44 9.29
C THR A 210 14.79 -14.67 8.57
N ALA A 211 14.06 -15.72 8.94
CA ALA A 211 12.74 -16.00 8.37
C ALA A 211 11.73 -14.89 8.68
N LEU A 212 11.70 -14.37 9.92
CA LEU A 212 10.84 -13.24 10.29
C LEU A 212 11.16 -11.98 9.49
N VAL A 213 12.45 -11.65 9.34
CA VAL A 213 12.89 -10.51 8.53
C VAL A 213 12.52 -10.69 7.06
N ASN A 214 12.63 -11.90 6.51
CA ASN A 214 12.27 -12.21 5.13
C ASN A 214 10.76 -12.27 4.88
N ALA A 215 9.95 -12.53 5.90
CA ALA A 215 8.49 -12.51 5.82
C ALA A 215 7.90 -11.09 5.77
N LEU A 216 8.68 -10.06 6.15
CA LEU A 216 8.24 -8.67 6.09
C LEU A 216 7.87 -8.27 4.67
N GLN A 217 6.81 -7.47 4.55
CA GLN A 217 6.35 -6.91 3.30
C GLN A 217 6.72 -5.41 3.21
N PRO A 218 6.89 -4.86 2.00
CA PRO A 218 6.98 -3.42 1.79
C PRO A 218 5.81 -2.69 2.45
N PRO A 219 5.99 -1.45 2.93
CA PRO A 219 4.86 -0.65 3.37
C PRO A 219 3.93 -0.35 2.17
N ILE A 220 2.64 -0.22 2.45
CA ILE A 220 1.69 0.35 1.49
C ILE A 220 2.19 1.76 1.12
N PRO A 221 2.52 2.03 -0.15
CA PRO A 221 3.00 3.35 -0.54
C PRO A 221 1.87 4.37 -0.46
N GLY A 222 2.16 5.58 0.03
CA GLY A 222 1.16 6.64 0.15
C GLY A 222 1.25 7.39 1.47
N ILE A 223 0.28 8.29 1.69
CA ILE A 223 0.13 9.00 2.96
C ILE A 223 -0.66 8.11 3.93
N ARG A 224 -0.14 7.94 5.14
CA ARG A 224 -0.80 7.20 6.21
C ARG A 224 -0.71 7.99 7.52
N MET A 225 -1.78 7.96 8.30
CA MET A 225 -1.77 8.47 9.66
C MET A 225 -1.14 7.40 10.56
N CYS A 226 -0.03 7.75 11.20
CA CYS A 226 0.64 6.89 12.17
C CYS A 226 0.10 7.20 13.57
N PRO A 227 -0.02 6.19 14.45
CA PRO A 227 -0.02 6.43 15.89
C PRO A 227 1.21 7.22 16.34
N ASP A 228 1.19 7.70 17.58
CA ASP A 228 2.34 8.37 18.19
C ASP A 228 3.56 7.43 18.24
N ASP A 229 4.72 8.01 17.95
CA ASP A 229 6.03 7.37 18.01
C ASP A 229 6.77 7.86 19.26
N ASP A 230 7.02 6.97 20.20
CA ASP A 230 7.70 7.27 21.47
C ASP A 230 9.23 7.32 21.34
N GLY A 231 9.76 7.14 20.12
CA GLY A 231 11.18 7.14 19.82
C GLY A 231 11.87 5.77 19.99
N THR A 232 11.15 4.74 20.42
CA THR A 232 11.72 3.39 20.60
C THR A 232 12.18 2.81 19.28
N ARG A 233 13.40 2.27 19.23
CA ARG A 233 13.99 1.59 18.07
C ARG A 233 14.68 0.32 18.51
N VAL A 234 14.44 -0.77 17.80
CA VAL A 234 15.12 -2.06 18.02
C VAL A 234 16.05 -2.31 16.85
N ARG A 235 17.35 -2.40 17.12
CA ARG A 235 18.33 -2.84 16.14
C ARG A 235 18.56 -4.34 16.30
N ILE A 236 18.44 -5.06 15.20
CA ILE A 236 18.72 -6.48 15.07
C ILE A 236 19.86 -6.61 14.07
N THR A 237 20.99 -7.18 14.48
CA THR A 237 22.16 -7.37 13.62
C THR A 237 22.34 -8.85 13.35
N LEU A 238 22.24 -9.25 12.08
CA LEU A 238 22.58 -10.57 11.57
C LEU A 238 24.03 -10.51 11.08
N ALA A 239 24.96 -11.08 11.86
CA ALA A 239 26.40 -10.90 11.68
C ALA A 239 26.85 -11.28 10.26
N GLY A 240 27.48 -10.32 9.56
CA GLY A 240 27.99 -10.48 8.20
C GLY A 240 26.92 -10.49 7.10
N VAL A 241 25.64 -10.31 7.44
CA VAL A 241 24.52 -10.51 6.52
C VAL A 241 23.63 -9.27 6.40
N ALA A 242 23.12 -8.74 7.52
CA ALA A 242 22.23 -7.58 7.50
C ALA A 242 22.16 -6.86 8.84
N ASP A 243 21.91 -5.55 8.78
CA ASP A 243 21.46 -4.73 9.90
C ASP A 243 20.00 -4.37 9.68
N VAL A 244 19.17 -4.58 10.70
CA VAL A 244 17.74 -4.29 10.69
C VAL A 244 17.42 -3.32 11.82
N THR A 245 16.74 -2.22 11.50
CA THR A 245 16.22 -1.28 12.50
C THR A 245 14.71 -1.28 12.43
N ALA A 246 14.05 -1.69 13.51
CA ALA A 246 12.60 -1.74 13.61
C ALA A 246 12.08 -0.64 14.56
N ASN A 247 11.06 0.07 14.11
CA ASN A 247 10.19 0.91 14.93
C ASN A 247 8.98 0.06 15.35
N PRO A 248 8.85 -0.29 16.64
CA PRO A 248 7.71 -1.04 17.12
C PRO A 248 6.47 -0.17 17.37
N MET A 249 6.61 1.15 17.33
CA MET A 249 5.55 2.13 17.55
C MET A 249 5.25 2.91 16.27
N GLY A 250 4.32 3.86 16.34
CA GLY A 250 3.85 4.64 15.21
C GLY A 250 3.52 3.77 14.00
N CYS A 251 4.16 4.07 12.88
CA CYS A 251 3.88 3.40 11.62
C CYS A 251 4.51 1.99 11.48
N GLY A 252 5.24 1.50 12.47
CA GLY A 252 5.77 0.14 12.45
C GLY A 252 6.84 -0.08 11.37
N GLU A 253 7.62 0.95 11.05
CA GLU A 253 8.64 0.90 9.99
C GLU A 253 9.78 -0.06 10.35
N VAL A 254 10.28 -0.82 9.37
CA VAL A 254 11.51 -1.60 9.48
C VAL A 254 12.44 -1.22 8.34
N VAL A 255 13.68 -0.87 8.66
CA VAL A 255 14.72 -0.59 7.67
C VAL A 255 15.73 -1.72 7.68
N ILE A 256 15.97 -2.34 6.52
CA ILE A 256 16.93 -3.43 6.33
C ILE A 256 18.07 -2.93 5.46
N THR A 257 19.31 -3.10 5.93
CA THR A 257 20.53 -2.84 5.18
C THR A 257 21.30 -4.15 5.06
N THR A 258 21.47 -4.67 3.84
CA THR A 258 22.24 -5.90 3.60
C THR A 258 23.73 -5.61 3.51
N ALA A 259 24.57 -6.57 3.92
CA ALA A 259 26.03 -6.43 3.91
C ALA A 259 26.63 -6.23 2.50
N GLY A 260 25.88 -6.58 1.45
CA GLY A 260 26.29 -6.39 0.05
C GLY A 260 26.27 -4.94 -0.45
N GLY A 261 25.94 -3.96 0.40
CA GLY A 261 26.01 -2.53 0.05
C GLY A 261 24.85 -2.03 -0.80
N GLY A 262 23.72 -2.75 -0.84
CA GLY A 262 22.50 -2.29 -1.47
C GLY A 262 21.89 -1.10 -0.74
N ALA A 263 21.01 -0.35 -1.43
CA ALA A 263 20.25 0.72 -0.78
C ALA A 263 19.38 0.14 0.36
N PRO A 264 19.24 0.86 1.49
CA PRO A 264 18.36 0.43 2.58
C PRO A 264 16.93 0.21 2.09
N GLN A 265 16.30 -0.83 2.62
CA GLN A 265 14.97 -1.27 2.20
C GLN A 265 13.99 -1.04 3.32
N THR A 266 12.91 -0.32 3.03
CA THR A 266 11.84 -0.06 3.99
C THR A 266 10.76 -1.13 3.89
N MET A 267 10.42 -1.71 5.03
CA MET A 267 9.38 -2.72 5.21
C MET A 267 8.40 -2.28 6.31
N ALA A 268 7.24 -2.90 6.37
CA ALA A 268 6.26 -2.74 7.44
C ALA A 268 6.28 -3.93 8.41
N GLY A 269 5.66 -3.77 9.58
CA GLY A 269 5.47 -4.84 10.56
C GLY A 269 6.43 -4.81 11.75
N GLY A 270 7.00 -3.64 12.07
CA GLY A 270 7.99 -3.49 13.15
C GLY A 270 7.51 -3.96 14.53
N SER A 271 6.23 -3.73 14.89
CA SER A 271 5.67 -4.21 16.16
C SER A 271 5.69 -5.74 16.27
N ASP A 272 5.21 -6.44 15.24
CA ASP A 272 5.12 -7.89 15.23
C ASP A 272 6.50 -8.54 15.13
N LEU A 273 7.40 -7.95 14.32
CA LEU A 273 8.79 -8.38 14.23
C LEU A 273 9.47 -8.29 15.61
N VAL A 274 9.39 -7.13 16.25
CA VAL A 274 10.02 -6.91 17.56
C VAL A 274 9.45 -7.85 18.61
N SER A 275 8.13 -8.02 18.64
CA SER A 275 7.48 -8.92 19.61
C SER A 275 7.93 -10.37 19.45
N GLN A 276 8.02 -10.86 18.21
CA GLN A 276 8.46 -12.23 17.93
C GLN A 276 9.96 -12.42 18.19
N VAL A 277 10.80 -11.45 17.81
CA VAL A 277 12.24 -11.50 18.11
C VAL A 277 12.49 -11.47 19.61
N TYR A 278 11.82 -10.59 20.35
CA TYR A 278 11.93 -10.53 21.80
C TYR A 278 11.57 -11.86 22.48
N ALA A 279 10.53 -12.54 21.99
CA ALA A 279 10.16 -13.86 22.50
C ALA A 279 11.28 -14.89 22.31
N LEU A 280 12.02 -14.86 21.19
CA LEU A 280 13.18 -15.73 20.96
C LEU A 280 14.34 -15.47 21.92
N PHE A 281 14.42 -14.26 22.48
CA PHE A 281 15.43 -13.85 23.47
C PHE A 281 14.90 -13.86 24.91
N GLY A 282 13.67 -14.34 25.15
CA GLY A 282 13.07 -14.36 26.49
C GLY A 282 12.74 -12.98 27.07
N ILE A 283 12.61 -11.95 26.22
CA ILE A 283 12.31 -10.59 26.65
C ILE A 283 10.79 -10.42 26.73
N THR A 284 10.25 -10.14 27.91
CA THR A 284 8.85 -9.77 28.08
C THR A 284 8.68 -8.26 27.97
N ARG A 285 7.86 -7.80 27.03
CA ARG A 285 7.34 -6.41 27.07
C ARG A 285 6.22 -6.34 28.09
N SER A 286 6.41 -5.58 29.15
CA SER A 286 5.28 -4.92 29.80
C SER A 286 4.66 -3.96 28.77
N ARG A 287 3.43 -4.24 28.34
CA ARG A 287 2.64 -3.26 27.59
C ARG A 287 2.58 -1.96 28.42
N PRO A 288 2.83 -0.78 27.83
CA PRO A 288 2.34 0.45 28.42
C PRO A 288 0.80 0.43 28.47
#